data_AF-A0A3B9GJZ2-F1
#
_entry.id   AF-A0A3B9GJZ2-F1
#
_cell.length_a   1.000
_cell.length_b   1.000
_cell.length_c   1.000
_cell.angle_alpha   90.00
_cell.angle_beta   90.00
_cell.angle_gamma   90.00
#
_symmetry.space_group_name_H-M   'P 1'
#
loop_
_entity.id
_entity.type
_entity.pdbx_description
1 polymer ?
#
loop_
_entity_poly.entity_id
_entity_poly.type
_entity_poly.pdbx_seq_one_letter_code
_entity_poly.pdbx_strand_id
1 'polypeptide(L)'
;GFGTDASIELQGALDGSISAAAARARALETQAVARTASYEYQLIADAANAALALIEQGRSLMDGLPSDDPQIPDAIFKYPGRALQSLGGGDQALRAISGRISEYLNKYRSLPAYLAGAAGIVEWTERVSAQSATNAARIAETRDLTARAQEQKRQADSSRLEAERRVAEARSALQANNFEVARERLDRARERYLSSLSFEQDAALRANSDRLLNELASAIIKAQNELVIADTRRLLNEGKSQYLQGQFDRAESALLQARSRWNTTNATPEVEVEYWLKLVQTALSVKSGRDIPITAPLYPEMSQLISLAKGYYEEGAALLAKRDRVGALNQFLLARQKIADIKLIFPLNQDARVLELRIDQLTDADAFNRQFARMVEEARTKINANSDLTTAYSDLKDLEAINPRYAGLRALIEQAEIKLGFRQPPPDPRAIARSRELVAAAQRIFDSGDTSRFPLARTQLEEAILLDPNNESASRLKDRIATIIGGTQTIVLSAAAEALYNEAVSAFSRADYITARARLARLSASFAQAGRVQKVLDLDARLSAVGY
;
A
#
# COMPACT_ATOMS: atom_id res chain seq x y z
N GLY A 1 114.51 -46.35 5.76
CA GLY A 1 113.56 -45.79 4.79
C GLY A 1 113.96 -46.27 3.43
N PHE A 2 113.08 -46.99 2.73
CA PHE A 2 113.27 -47.42 1.35
C PHE A 2 111.89 -47.63 0.71
N GLY A 3 111.31 -46.55 0.19
CA GLY A 3 110.23 -46.65 -0.79
C GLY A 3 110.90 -46.60 -2.17
N THR A 4 110.73 -47.63 -2.98
CA THR A 4 111.14 -47.59 -4.39
C THR A 4 110.24 -46.59 -5.14
N ASP A 5 110.74 -45.90 -6.17
CA ASP A 5 109.94 -44.92 -6.93
C ASP A 5 108.59 -45.48 -7.42
N ALA A 6 108.56 -46.76 -7.80
CA ALA A 6 107.34 -47.48 -8.17
C ALA A 6 106.26 -47.57 -7.06
N SER A 7 106.66 -47.57 -5.79
CA SER A 7 105.73 -47.62 -4.64
C SER A 7 105.08 -46.26 -4.35
N ILE A 8 105.81 -45.17 -4.60
CA ILE A 8 105.32 -43.79 -4.46
C ILE A 8 104.36 -43.47 -5.61
N GLU A 9 104.67 -43.89 -6.84
CA GLU A 9 103.78 -43.76 -8.00
C GLU A 9 102.47 -44.53 -7.82
N LEU A 10 102.54 -45.78 -7.34
CA LEU A 10 101.35 -46.59 -7.07
C LEU A 10 100.47 -45.98 -5.97
N GLN A 11 101.08 -45.47 -4.89
CA GLN A 11 100.37 -44.78 -3.82
C GLN A 11 99.68 -43.51 -4.34
N GLY A 12 100.36 -42.69 -5.13
CA GLY A 12 99.78 -41.49 -5.75
C GLY A 12 98.61 -41.82 -6.71
N ALA A 13 98.72 -42.92 -7.47
CA ALA A 13 97.63 -43.39 -8.34
C ALA A 13 96.41 -43.89 -7.55
N LEU A 14 96.63 -44.60 -6.43
CA LEU A 14 95.56 -45.05 -5.54
C LEU A 14 94.90 -43.87 -4.81
N ASP A 15 95.68 -42.93 -4.29
CA ASP A 15 95.18 -41.70 -3.65
C ASP A 15 94.37 -40.85 -4.66
N GLY A 16 94.83 -40.75 -5.90
CA GLY A 16 94.10 -40.11 -7.00
C GLY A 16 92.79 -40.82 -7.34
N SER A 17 92.79 -42.16 -7.40
CA SER A 17 91.58 -42.97 -7.63
C SER A 17 90.57 -42.85 -6.49
N ILE A 18 91.04 -42.86 -5.24
CA ILE A 18 90.20 -42.68 -4.04
C ILE A 18 89.60 -41.28 -4.03
N SER A 19 90.39 -40.25 -4.33
CA SER A 19 89.93 -38.87 -4.44
C SER A 19 88.87 -38.71 -5.54
N ALA A 20 89.09 -39.32 -6.72
CA ALA A 20 88.13 -39.30 -7.81
C ALA A 20 86.84 -40.07 -7.49
N ALA A 21 86.93 -41.23 -6.83
CA ALA A 21 85.78 -41.99 -6.36
C ALA A 21 84.99 -41.23 -5.29
N ALA A 22 85.67 -40.59 -4.34
CA ALA A 22 85.06 -39.75 -3.32
C ALA A 22 84.37 -38.51 -3.92
N ALA A 23 84.98 -37.87 -4.91
CA ALA A 23 84.37 -36.75 -5.63
C ALA A 23 83.12 -37.17 -6.41
N ARG A 24 83.14 -38.33 -7.07
CA ARG A 24 81.97 -38.89 -7.76
C ARG A 24 80.87 -39.27 -6.78
N ALA A 25 81.19 -39.89 -5.65
CA ALA A 25 80.22 -40.22 -4.61
C ALA A 25 79.55 -38.96 -4.06
N ARG A 26 80.34 -37.91 -3.74
CA ARG A 26 79.80 -36.61 -3.31
C ARG A 26 78.92 -35.96 -4.37
N ALA A 27 79.30 -36.04 -5.65
CA ALA A 27 78.49 -35.49 -6.74
C ALA A 27 77.13 -36.20 -6.87
N LEU A 28 77.11 -37.54 -6.76
CA LEU A 28 75.88 -38.33 -6.77
C LEU A 28 75.00 -38.04 -5.55
N GLU A 29 75.60 -37.92 -4.37
CA GLU A 29 74.91 -37.56 -3.14
C GLU A 29 74.27 -36.17 -3.23
N THR A 30 75.03 -35.17 -3.67
CA THR A 30 74.51 -33.82 -3.93
C THR A 30 73.34 -33.84 -4.91
N GLN A 31 73.45 -34.61 -6.01
CA GLN A 31 72.37 -34.71 -7.00
C GLN A 31 71.12 -35.37 -6.42
N ALA A 32 71.28 -36.43 -5.61
CA ALA A 32 70.17 -37.12 -4.97
C ALA A 32 69.46 -36.20 -3.96
N VAL A 33 70.22 -35.50 -3.11
CA VAL A 33 69.67 -34.57 -2.12
C VAL A 33 68.98 -33.38 -2.81
N ALA A 34 69.55 -32.83 -3.89
CA ALA A 34 68.93 -31.76 -4.66
C ALA A 34 67.61 -32.18 -5.34
N ARG A 35 67.50 -33.43 -5.82
CA ARG A 35 66.25 -33.97 -6.36
C ARG A 35 65.18 -34.13 -5.28
N THR A 36 65.55 -34.61 -4.10
CA THR A 36 64.63 -34.70 -2.95
C THR A 36 64.14 -33.32 -2.51
N ALA A 37 65.06 -32.34 -2.44
CA ALA A 37 64.76 -30.94 -2.16
C ALA A 37 63.74 -30.36 -3.16
N SER A 38 63.96 -30.61 -4.46
CA SER A 38 63.05 -30.19 -5.53
C SER A 38 61.64 -30.79 -5.37
N TYR A 39 61.54 -32.09 -5.11
CA TYR A 39 60.25 -32.78 -4.92
C TYR A 39 59.50 -32.27 -3.68
N GLU A 40 60.19 -32.11 -2.55
CA GLU A 40 59.59 -31.57 -1.33
C GLU A 40 59.14 -30.11 -1.52
N TYR A 41 59.91 -29.31 -2.25
CA TYR A 41 59.51 -27.96 -2.63
C TYR A 41 58.24 -27.97 -3.49
N GLN A 42 58.14 -28.84 -4.50
CA GLN A 42 56.94 -28.95 -5.34
C GLN A 42 55.68 -29.22 -4.50
N LEU A 43 55.77 -30.16 -3.54
CA LEU A 43 54.64 -30.44 -2.62
C LEU A 43 54.25 -29.24 -1.74
N ILE A 44 55.23 -28.41 -1.36
CA ILE A 44 54.98 -27.17 -0.61
C ILE A 44 54.33 -26.13 -1.53
N ALA A 45 54.84 -25.97 -2.75
CA ALA A 45 54.36 -25.00 -3.73
C ALA A 45 52.92 -25.32 -4.17
N ASP A 46 52.60 -26.57 -4.46
CA ASP A 46 51.25 -27.00 -4.86
C ASP A 46 50.23 -26.76 -3.73
N ALA A 47 50.60 -27.09 -2.50
CA ALA A 47 49.76 -26.82 -1.33
C ALA A 47 49.58 -25.31 -1.11
N ALA A 48 50.63 -24.51 -1.31
CA ALA A 48 50.56 -23.05 -1.21
C ALA A 48 49.63 -22.46 -2.28
N ASN A 49 49.74 -22.92 -3.53
CA ASN A 49 48.87 -22.49 -4.62
C ASN A 49 47.39 -22.81 -4.34
N ALA A 50 47.10 -24.00 -3.80
CA ALA A 50 45.73 -24.35 -3.39
C ALA A 50 45.20 -23.43 -2.28
N ALA A 51 46.03 -23.12 -1.27
CA ALA A 51 45.64 -22.20 -0.20
C ALA A 51 45.45 -20.76 -0.70
N LEU A 52 46.28 -20.30 -1.64
CA LEU A 52 46.14 -18.99 -2.29
C LEU A 52 44.87 -18.92 -3.14
N ALA A 53 44.50 -19.99 -3.83
CA ALA A 53 43.25 -20.05 -4.59
C ALA A 53 42.01 -19.88 -3.69
N LEU A 54 42.03 -20.40 -2.46
CA LEU A 54 40.96 -20.16 -1.48
C LEU A 54 40.89 -18.69 -1.04
N ILE A 55 42.03 -18.03 -0.86
CA ILE A 55 42.07 -16.61 -0.50
C ILE A 55 41.54 -15.75 -1.65
N GLU A 56 41.94 -16.03 -2.88
CA GLU A 56 41.43 -15.34 -4.08
C GLU A 56 39.93 -15.58 -4.29
N GLN A 57 39.44 -16.81 -4.04
CA GLN A 57 38.01 -17.10 -4.02
C GLN A 57 37.29 -16.24 -2.98
N GLY A 58 37.83 -16.14 -1.77
CA GLY A 58 37.30 -15.29 -0.70
C GLY A 58 37.24 -13.81 -1.11
N ARG A 59 38.28 -13.30 -1.78
CA ARG A 59 38.29 -11.93 -2.34
C ARG A 59 37.20 -11.74 -3.38
N SER A 60 37.07 -12.67 -4.35
CA SER A 60 36.05 -12.55 -5.39
C SER A 60 34.62 -12.51 -4.84
N LEU A 61 34.35 -13.28 -3.77
CA LEU A 61 33.06 -13.28 -3.08
C LEU A 61 32.78 -11.97 -2.33
N MET A 62 33.82 -11.26 -1.87
CA MET A 62 33.73 -9.96 -1.22
C MET A 62 33.53 -8.80 -2.19
N ASP A 63 34.25 -8.83 -3.31
CA ASP A 63 34.16 -7.82 -4.35
C ASP A 63 32.83 -7.93 -5.10
N GLY A 64 32.34 -9.16 -5.24
CA GLY A 64 31.01 -9.51 -5.72
C GLY A 64 31.06 -10.24 -7.05
N LEU A 65 30.05 -11.08 -7.27
CA LEU A 65 29.85 -11.87 -8.48
C LEU A 65 28.66 -11.33 -9.27
N PRO A 66 28.61 -11.51 -10.60
CA PRO A 66 27.41 -11.22 -11.38
C PRO A 66 26.20 -11.95 -10.81
N SER A 67 25.03 -11.31 -10.90
CA SER A 67 23.77 -11.87 -10.46
C SER A 67 23.43 -13.16 -11.20
N ASP A 68 22.95 -14.14 -10.44
CA ASP A 68 22.32 -15.36 -10.95
C ASP A 68 20.78 -15.23 -11.05
N ASP A 69 20.23 -14.06 -10.73
CA ASP A 69 18.80 -13.78 -10.77
C ASP A 69 18.40 -13.21 -12.15
N PRO A 70 17.58 -13.93 -12.94
CA PRO A 70 17.14 -13.46 -14.26
C PRO A 70 16.38 -12.13 -14.24
N GLN A 71 15.81 -11.73 -13.08
CA GLN A 71 15.07 -10.49 -12.94
C GLN A 71 15.99 -9.27 -12.79
N ILE A 72 17.21 -9.47 -12.29
CA ILE A 72 18.22 -8.42 -12.05
C ILE A 72 19.62 -8.85 -12.53
N PRO A 73 19.78 -9.22 -13.81
CA PRO A 73 21.01 -9.84 -14.34
C PRO A 73 22.25 -8.91 -14.27
N ASP A 74 22.02 -7.60 -14.17
CA ASP A 74 23.10 -6.60 -14.11
C ASP A 74 23.60 -6.34 -12.68
N ALA A 75 22.99 -6.98 -11.66
CA ALA A 75 23.33 -6.75 -10.26
C ALA A 75 24.64 -7.46 -9.85
N ILE A 76 25.35 -6.87 -8.89
CA ILE A 76 26.56 -7.46 -8.29
C ILE A 76 26.22 -8.00 -6.90
N PHE A 77 26.47 -9.28 -6.70
CA PHE A 77 26.11 -10.04 -5.51
C PHE A 77 27.33 -10.35 -4.63
N LYS A 78 27.28 -9.93 -3.37
CA LYS A 78 28.36 -10.13 -2.38
C LYS A 78 28.01 -11.24 -1.41
N TYR A 79 29.02 -11.98 -0.97
CA TYR A 79 28.85 -13.15 -0.10
C TYR A 79 29.87 -13.18 1.05
N PRO A 80 29.85 -12.19 1.96
CA PRO A 80 30.81 -12.10 3.05
C PRO A 80 30.86 -13.35 3.94
N GLY A 81 29.74 -14.03 4.21
CA GLY A 81 29.73 -15.29 4.97
C GLY A 81 30.51 -16.42 4.29
N ARG A 82 30.33 -16.59 2.97
CA ARG A 82 31.10 -17.57 2.18
C ARG A 82 32.56 -17.16 2.05
N ALA A 83 32.82 -15.85 1.91
CA ALA A 83 34.18 -15.33 1.89
C ALA A 83 34.94 -15.65 3.19
N LEU A 84 34.31 -15.47 4.35
CA LEU A 84 34.92 -15.82 5.65
C LEU A 84 35.32 -17.30 5.73
N GLN A 85 34.49 -18.20 5.18
CA GLN A 85 34.80 -19.62 5.12
C GLN A 85 36.03 -19.89 4.24
N SER A 86 36.08 -19.33 3.02
CA SER A 86 37.22 -19.51 2.11
C SER A 86 38.50 -18.87 2.65
N LEU A 87 38.43 -17.64 3.17
CA LEU A 87 39.56 -16.92 3.76
C LEU A 87 40.13 -17.64 4.99
N GLY A 88 39.26 -18.13 5.88
CA GLY A 88 39.67 -18.89 7.06
C GLY A 88 40.37 -20.20 6.70
N GLY A 89 39.84 -20.94 5.71
CA GLY A 89 40.49 -22.14 5.19
C GLY A 89 41.86 -21.87 4.56
N GLY A 90 41.98 -20.79 3.78
CA GLY A 90 43.24 -20.35 3.18
C GLY A 90 44.29 -19.92 4.21
N ASP A 91 43.93 -19.10 5.20
CA ASP A 91 44.84 -18.68 6.28
C ASP A 91 45.36 -19.88 7.08
N GLN A 92 44.46 -20.79 7.47
CA GLN A 92 44.84 -22.00 8.21
C GLN A 92 45.82 -22.87 7.40
N ALA A 93 45.54 -23.07 6.10
CA ALA A 93 46.40 -23.84 5.21
C ALA A 93 47.78 -23.19 5.03
N LEU A 94 47.85 -21.86 4.80
CA LEU A 94 49.11 -21.15 4.67
C LEU A 94 49.95 -21.19 5.94
N ARG A 95 49.34 -21.09 7.12
CA ARG A 95 50.07 -21.22 8.40
C ARG A 95 50.67 -22.61 8.59
N ALA A 96 49.93 -23.66 8.23
CA ALA A 96 50.46 -25.02 8.26
C ALA A 96 51.64 -25.19 7.29
N ILE A 97 51.54 -24.59 6.09
CA ILE A 97 52.62 -24.61 5.09
C ILE A 97 53.85 -23.83 5.58
N SER A 98 53.69 -22.71 6.27
CA SER A 98 54.80 -21.98 6.89
C SER A 98 55.55 -22.84 7.93
N GLY A 99 54.85 -23.75 8.63
CA GLY A 99 55.49 -24.76 9.48
C GLY A 99 56.36 -25.72 8.67
N ARG A 100 55.81 -26.29 7.58
CA ARG A 100 56.53 -27.21 6.66
C ARG A 100 57.72 -26.53 5.99
N ILE A 101 57.62 -25.26 5.64
CA ILE A 101 58.72 -24.45 5.09
C ILE A 101 59.84 -24.30 6.13
N SER A 102 59.50 -24.06 7.39
CA SER A 102 60.48 -23.94 8.47
C SER A 102 61.23 -25.26 8.69
N GLU A 103 60.50 -26.39 8.67
CA GLU A 103 61.08 -27.74 8.74
C GLU A 103 62.01 -28.02 7.55
N TYR A 104 61.57 -27.69 6.33
CA TYR A 104 62.37 -27.80 5.10
C TYR A 104 63.69 -27.02 5.24
N LEU A 105 63.62 -25.73 5.60
CA LEU A 105 64.82 -24.89 5.72
C LEU A 105 65.78 -25.42 6.78
N ASN A 106 65.27 -25.87 7.93
CA ASN A 106 66.11 -26.47 8.98
C ASN A 106 66.78 -27.77 8.52
N LYS A 107 66.06 -28.63 7.81
CA LYS A 107 66.58 -29.88 7.25
C LYS A 107 67.75 -29.63 6.30
N TYR A 108 67.60 -28.75 5.32
CA TYR A 108 68.64 -28.53 4.31
C TYR A 108 69.79 -27.63 4.78
N ARG A 109 69.58 -26.75 5.76
CA ARG A 109 70.65 -25.93 6.36
C ARG A 109 71.52 -26.69 7.37
N SER A 110 71.01 -27.76 7.96
CA SER A 110 71.75 -28.61 8.91
C SER A 110 72.58 -29.71 8.24
N LEU A 111 72.53 -29.81 6.91
CA LEU A 111 73.37 -30.74 6.16
C LEU A 111 74.86 -30.38 6.26
N PRO A 112 75.78 -31.36 6.04
CA PRO A 112 77.20 -31.09 5.90
C PRO A 112 77.50 -29.96 4.89
N ALA A 113 78.53 -29.15 5.16
CA ALA A 113 78.82 -27.92 4.42
C ALA A 113 78.94 -28.11 2.88
N TYR A 114 79.48 -29.25 2.43
CA TYR A 114 79.60 -29.55 1.00
C TYR A 114 78.26 -29.84 0.31
N LEU A 115 77.23 -30.24 1.06
CA LEU A 115 75.85 -30.40 0.59
C LEU A 115 75.08 -29.08 0.74
N ALA A 116 75.11 -28.46 1.92
CA ALA A 116 74.37 -27.23 2.17
C ALA A 116 74.79 -26.07 1.23
N GLY A 117 76.08 -26.01 0.86
CA GLY A 117 76.62 -25.03 -0.09
C GLY A 117 76.53 -25.42 -1.57
N ALA A 118 75.97 -26.59 -1.89
CA ALA A 118 75.83 -27.00 -3.29
C ALA A 118 74.78 -26.16 -4.01
N ALA A 119 75.09 -25.71 -5.23
CA ALA A 119 74.27 -24.77 -6.00
C ALA A 119 72.79 -25.19 -6.10
N GLY A 120 72.51 -26.48 -6.36
CA GLY A 120 71.14 -26.98 -6.44
C GLY A 120 70.37 -26.94 -5.12
N ILE A 121 71.04 -27.13 -3.98
CA ILE A 121 70.40 -27.06 -2.66
C ILE A 121 70.15 -25.59 -2.29
N VAL A 122 71.14 -24.71 -2.55
CA VAL A 122 71.00 -23.25 -2.36
C VAL A 122 69.80 -22.71 -3.15
N GLU A 123 69.70 -23.04 -4.44
CA GLU A 123 68.59 -22.63 -5.31
C GLU A 123 67.22 -22.99 -4.70
N TRP A 124 67.03 -24.23 -4.25
CA TRP A 124 65.74 -24.64 -3.67
C TRP A 124 65.48 -23.98 -2.31
N THR A 125 66.51 -23.75 -1.49
CA THR A 125 66.34 -23.02 -0.22
C THR A 125 65.99 -21.53 -0.44
N GLU A 126 66.50 -20.91 -1.49
CA GLU A 126 66.12 -19.54 -1.90
C GLU A 126 64.66 -19.50 -2.39
N ARG A 127 64.25 -20.45 -3.25
CA ARG A 127 62.86 -20.56 -3.73
C ARG A 127 61.87 -20.79 -2.59
N VAL A 128 62.20 -21.64 -1.62
CA VAL A 128 61.38 -21.87 -0.42
C VAL A 128 61.32 -20.62 0.47
N SER A 129 62.43 -19.90 0.61
CA SER A 129 62.47 -18.65 1.38
C SER A 129 61.60 -17.56 0.72
N ALA A 130 61.63 -17.45 -0.61
CA ALA A 130 60.76 -16.57 -1.37
C ALA A 130 59.27 -16.94 -1.17
N GLN A 131 58.93 -18.24 -1.24
CA GLN A 131 57.58 -18.72 -0.95
C GLN A 131 57.12 -18.36 0.47
N SER A 132 58.02 -18.44 1.46
CA SER A 132 57.73 -18.02 2.84
C SER A 132 57.34 -16.55 2.93
N ALA A 133 58.05 -15.68 2.21
CA ALA A 133 57.75 -14.24 2.17
C ALA A 133 56.39 -13.98 1.50
N THR A 134 56.09 -14.66 0.39
CA THR A 134 54.78 -14.60 -0.27
C THR A 134 53.65 -15.05 0.65
N ASN A 135 53.83 -16.18 1.37
CA ASN A 135 52.85 -16.68 2.32
C ASN A 135 52.60 -15.68 3.46
N ALA A 136 53.66 -15.08 4.01
CA ALA A 136 53.54 -14.07 5.07
C ALA A 136 52.76 -12.82 4.62
N ALA A 137 53.05 -12.31 3.41
CA ALA A 137 52.33 -11.18 2.84
C ALA A 137 50.83 -11.49 2.64
N ARG A 138 50.51 -12.69 2.14
CA ARG A 138 49.13 -13.13 1.90
C ARG A 138 48.35 -13.40 3.19
N ILE A 139 49.02 -13.90 4.23
CA ILE A 139 48.43 -14.01 5.58
C ILE A 139 48.07 -12.62 6.12
N ALA A 140 48.94 -11.62 5.96
CA ALA A 140 48.66 -10.25 6.41
C ALA A 140 47.46 -9.65 5.67
N GLU A 141 47.41 -9.82 4.34
CA GLU A 141 46.28 -9.39 3.51
C GLU A 141 44.96 -10.08 3.87
N THR A 142 45.00 -11.38 4.15
CA THR A 142 43.81 -12.16 4.54
C THR A 142 43.18 -11.64 5.83
N ARG A 143 43.98 -11.07 6.75
CA ARG A 143 43.45 -10.44 7.97
C ARG A 143 42.59 -9.22 7.66
N ASP A 144 43.02 -8.35 6.75
CA ASP A 144 42.23 -7.18 6.31
C ASP A 144 40.93 -7.61 5.61
N LEU A 145 41.02 -8.56 4.67
CA LEU A 145 39.86 -9.12 3.99
C LEU A 145 38.86 -9.75 4.96
N THR A 146 39.37 -10.48 5.97
CA THR A 146 38.54 -11.09 7.01
C THR A 146 37.82 -10.04 7.85
N ALA A 147 38.52 -8.97 8.27
CA ALA A 147 37.91 -7.88 9.03
C ALA A 147 36.79 -7.18 8.23
N ARG A 148 37.04 -6.89 6.95
CA ARG A 148 36.02 -6.31 6.04
C ARG A 148 34.82 -7.24 5.85
N ALA A 149 35.06 -8.55 5.70
CA ALA A 149 34.01 -9.54 5.55
C ALA A 149 33.15 -9.68 6.82
N GLN A 150 33.78 -9.66 8.00
CA GLN A 150 33.06 -9.65 9.29
C GLN A 150 32.18 -8.41 9.43
N GLU A 151 32.69 -7.24 9.07
CA GLU A 151 31.90 -6.00 9.15
C GLU A 151 30.72 -6.01 8.18
N GLN A 152 30.91 -6.40 6.91
CA GLN A 152 29.80 -6.53 5.96
C GLN A 152 28.75 -7.55 6.44
N LYS A 153 29.19 -8.69 6.98
CA LYS A 153 28.28 -9.69 7.56
C LYS A 153 27.49 -9.12 8.73
N ARG A 154 28.16 -8.42 9.65
CA ARG A 154 27.50 -7.77 10.80
C ARG A 154 26.47 -6.73 10.35
N GLN A 155 26.78 -5.95 9.32
CA GLN A 155 25.84 -5.00 8.71
C GLN A 155 24.65 -5.72 8.09
N ALA A 156 24.88 -6.82 7.35
CA ALA A 156 23.82 -7.64 6.77
C ALA A 156 22.86 -8.18 7.85
N ASP A 157 23.41 -8.77 8.91
CA ASP A 157 22.64 -9.33 10.03
C ASP A 157 21.86 -8.25 10.79
N SER A 158 22.49 -7.10 11.06
CA SER A 158 21.83 -5.97 11.71
C SER A 158 20.63 -5.45 10.89
N SER A 159 20.82 -5.26 9.58
CA SER A 159 19.75 -4.83 8.68
C SER A 159 18.61 -5.84 8.62
N ARG A 160 18.91 -7.15 8.60
CA ARG A 160 17.89 -8.21 8.65
C ARG A 160 17.08 -8.14 9.95
N LEU A 161 17.73 -8.08 11.11
CA LEU A 161 17.04 -8.01 12.40
C LEU A 161 16.17 -6.75 12.53
N GLU A 162 16.62 -5.62 11.98
CA GLU A 162 15.78 -4.42 11.92
C GLU A 162 14.57 -4.63 10.99
N ALA A 163 14.74 -5.27 9.84
CA ALA A 163 13.64 -5.61 8.93
C ALA A 163 12.57 -6.48 9.63
N GLU A 164 13.00 -7.52 10.33
CA GLU A 164 12.12 -8.41 11.09
C GLU A 164 11.36 -7.67 12.19
N ARG A 165 12.02 -6.73 12.89
CA ARG A 165 11.35 -5.84 13.85
C ARG A 165 10.28 -4.99 13.18
N ARG A 166 10.56 -4.40 12.02
CA ARG A 166 9.57 -3.61 11.27
C ARG A 166 8.39 -4.44 10.80
N VAL A 167 8.60 -5.71 10.43
CA VAL A 167 7.49 -6.65 10.14
C VAL A 167 6.62 -6.86 11.38
N ALA A 168 7.22 -7.06 12.56
CA ALA A 168 6.46 -7.22 13.80
C ALA A 168 5.65 -5.96 14.15
N GLU A 169 6.25 -4.78 14.00
CA GLU A 169 5.57 -3.49 14.17
C GLU A 169 4.41 -3.31 13.17
N ALA A 170 4.61 -3.67 11.90
CA ALA A 170 3.56 -3.62 10.87
C ALA A 170 2.39 -4.56 11.21
N ARG A 171 2.65 -5.77 11.72
CA ARG A 171 1.62 -6.70 12.20
C ARG A 171 0.85 -6.15 13.38
N SER A 172 1.54 -5.54 14.35
CA SER A 172 0.89 -4.90 15.50
C SER A 172 0.01 -3.71 15.07
N ALA A 173 0.49 -2.89 14.14
CA ALA A 173 -0.28 -1.77 13.61
C ALA A 173 -1.52 -2.25 12.83
N LEU A 174 -1.40 -3.33 12.05
CA LEU A 174 -2.52 -3.98 11.38
C LEU A 174 -3.59 -4.44 12.38
N GLN A 175 -3.20 -5.11 13.48
CA GLN A 175 -4.12 -5.55 14.52
C GLN A 175 -4.83 -4.37 15.21
N ALA A 176 -4.16 -3.22 15.32
CA ALA A 176 -4.73 -1.99 15.86
C ALA A 176 -5.57 -1.19 14.82
N ASN A 177 -5.78 -1.71 13.60
CA ASN A 177 -6.41 -1.02 12.48
C ASN A 177 -5.72 0.31 12.09
N ASN A 178 -4.44 0.47 12.43
CA ASN A 178 -3.63 1.61 12.02
C ASN A 178 -2.94 1.30 10.69
N PHE A 179 -3.71 1.37 9.60
CA PHE A 179 -3.26 0.95 8.27
C PHE A 179 -2.17 1.84 7.69
N GLU A 180 -2.13 3.13 8.03
CA GLU A 180 -1.08 4.04 7.59
C GLU A 180 0.28 3.64 8.19
N VAL A 181 0.33 3.43 9.51
CA VAL A 181 1.55 2.97 10.18
C VAL A 181 1.92 1.55 9.73
N ALA A 182 0.94 0.67 9.50
CA ALA A 182 1.21 -0.67 9.00
C ALA A 182 1.90 -0.64 7.63
N ARG A 183 1.43 0.22 6.70
CA ARG A 183 2.04 0.44 5.38
C ARG A 183 3.45 1.02 5.49
N GLU A 184 3.62 2.08 6.27
CA GLU A 184 4.92 2.71 6.49
C GLU A 184 5.94 1.69 7.02
N ARG A 185 5.56 0.90 8.03
CA ARG A 185 6.44 -0.12 8.63
C ARG A 185 6.76 -1.25 7.66
N LEU A 186 5.81 -1.62 6.81
CA LEU A 186 6.01 -2.60 5.75
C LEU A 186 7.02 -2.12 4.70
N ASP A 187 6.93 -0.86 4.26
CA ASP A 187 7.92 -0.25 3.36
C ASP A 187 9.30 -0.18 4.01
N ARG A 188 9.39 0.24 5.28
CA ARG A 188 10.66 0.22 6.03
C ARG A 188 11.24 -1.18 6.15
N ALA A 189 10.41 -2.20 6.35
CA ALA A 189 10.88 -3.59 6.36
C ALA A 189 11.49 -3.98 5.01
N ARG A 190 10.85 -3.61 3.89
CA ARG A 190 11.38 -3.83 2.54
C ARG A 190 12.74 -3.18 2.34
N GLU A 191 12.88 -1.90 2.72
CA GLU A 191 14.16 -1.16 2.65
C GLU A 191 15.27 -1.88 3.43
N ARG A 192 14.96 -2.36 4.64
CA ARG A 192 15.94 -3.04 5.50
C ARG A 192 16.33 -4.43 5.00
N TYR A 193 15.39 -5.21 4.45
CA TYR A 193 15.75 -6.46 3.78
C TYR A 193 16.66 -6.22 2.57
N LEU A 194 16.39 -5.20 1.76
CA LEU A 194 17.25 -4.85 0.63
C LEU A 194 18.63 -4.38 1.08
N SER A 195 18.71 -3.60 2.16
CA SER A 195 20.00 -3.23 2.76
C SER A 195 20.78 -4.47 3.21
N SER A 196 20.12 -5.44 3.86
CA SER A 196 20.75 -6.72 4.21
C SER A 196 21.30 -7.45 2.98
N LEU A 197 20.47 -7.60 1.94
CA LEU A 197 20.84 -8.25 0.67
C LEU A 197 21.96 -7.51 -0.08
N SER A 198 22.09 -6.19 0.08
CA SER A 198 23.18 -5.41 -0.52
C SER A 198 24.55 -5.71 0.10
N PHE A 199 24.57 -6.18 1.35
CA PHE A 199 25.78 -6.59 2.06
C PHE A 199 26.04 -8.10 1.93
N GLU A 200 25.01 -8.93 2.06
CA GLU A 200 25.11 -10.38 1.92
C GLU A 200 23.92 -10.93 1.16
N GLN A 201 24.20 -11.51 -0.01
CA GLN A 201 23.17 -12.08 -0.85
C GLN A 201 22.74 -13.45 -0.37
N ASP A 202 21.42 -13.60 -0.20
CA ASP A 202 20.77 -14.82 0.23
C ASP A 202 19.45 -14.98 -0.52
N ALA A 203 19.41 -15.98 -1.42
CA ALA A 203 18.24 -16.28 -2.23
C ALA A 203 17.03 -16.74 -1.39
N ALA A 204 17.28 -17.47 -0.30
CA ALA A 204 16.22 -17.91 0.60
C ALA A 204 15.63 -16.73 1.36
N LEU A 205 16.46 -15.81 1.86
CA LEU A 205 16.01 -14.58 2.49
C LEU A 205 15.19 -13.70 1.52
N ARG A 206 15.64 -13.54 0.27
CA ARG A 206 14.90 -12.80 -0.76
C ARG A 206 13.51 -13.40 -0.97
N ALA A 207 13.43 -14.70 -1.27
CA ALA A 207 12.16 -15.37 -1.54
C ALA A 207 11.20 -15.35 -0.33
N ASN A 208 11.73 -15.55 0.88
CA ASN A 208 10.94 -15.54 2.11
C ASN A 208 10.44 -14.15 2.47
N SER A 209 11.30 -13.12 2.38
CA SER A 209 10.90 -11.74 2.63
C SER A 209 9.88 -11.24 1.60
N ASP A 210 10.02 -11.60 0.33
CA ASP A 210 9.04 -11.29 -0.71
C ASP A 210 7.67 -11.91 -0.41
N ARG A 211 7.63 -13.20 -0.10
CA ARG A 211 6.38 -13.89 0.27
C ARG A 211 5.74 -13.24 1.49
N LEU A 212 6.50 -13.06 2.56
CA LEU A 212 6.05 -12.51 3.83
C LEU A 212 5.49 -11.09 3.68
N LEU A 213 6.21 -10.21 2.98
CA LEU A 213 5.80 -8.81 2.80
C LEU A 213 4.59 -8.70 1.86
N ASN A 214 4.49 -9.56 0.85
CA ASN A 214 3.30 -9.62 -0.02
C ASN A 214 2.07 -10.11 0.74
N GLU A 215 2.19 -11.18 1.53
CA GLU A 215 1.10 -11.68 2.38
C GLU A 215 0.62 -10.60 3.36
N LEU A 216 1.55 -9.88 4.01
CA LEU A 216 1.22 -8.80 4.93
C LEU A 216 0.60 -7.60 4.21
N ALA A 217 1.09 -7.24 3.02
CA ALA A 217 0.49 -6.20 2.17
C ALA A 217 -0.97 -6.53 1.85
N SER A 218 -1.22 -7.75 1.37
CA SER A 218 -2.57 -8.23 1.05
C SER A 218 -3.48 -8.23 2.28
N ALA A 219 -2.96 -8.63 3.45
CA ALA A 219 -3.72 -8.60 4.70
C ALA A 219 -4.10 -7.16 5.11
N ILE A 220 -3.18 -6.19 4.97
CA ILE A 220 -3.45 -4.77 5.25
C ILE A 220 -4.55 -4.22 4.34
N ILE A 221 -4.42 -4.44 3.03
CA ILE A 221 -5.41 -3.97 2.04
C ILE A 221 -6.78 -4.56 2.33
N LYS A 222 -6.83 -5.88 2.59
CA LYS A 222 -8.08 -6.59 2.89
C LYS A 222 -8.75 -6.06 4.15
N ALA A 223 -8.01 -5.97 5.26
CA ALA A 223 -8.54 -5.49 6.53
C ALA A 223 -9.02 -4.03 6.45
N GLN A 224 -8.29 -3.17 5.73
CA GLN A 224 -8.70 -1.79 5.51
C GLN A 224 -9.98 -1.68 4.68
N ASN A 225 -10.07 -2.45 3.60
CA ASN A 225 -11.27 -2.49 2.76
C ASN A 225 -12.48 -3.01 3.53
N GLU A 226 -12.31 -4.06 4.35
CA GLU A 226 -13.35 -4.57 5.25
C GLU A 226 -13.88 -3.49 6.20
N LEU A 227 -12.98 -2.72 6.83
CA LEU A 227 -13.39 -1.62 7.71
C LEU A 227 -14.10 -0.51 6.94
N VAL A 228 -13.61 -0.14 5.75
CA VAL A 228 -14.24 0.87 4.88
C VAL A 228 -15.66 0.44 4.50
N ILE A 229 -15.86 -0.80 4.05
CA ILE A 229 -17.19 -1.33 3.69
C ILE A 229 -18.12 -1.28 4.90
N ALA A 230 -17.67 -1.73 6.07
CA ALA A 230 -18.47 -1.72 7.30
C ALA A 230 -18.88 -0.30 7.72
N ASP A 231 -17.94 0.65 7.70
CA ASP A 231 -18.20 2.05 8.03
C ASP A 231 -19.14 2.72 7.02
N THR A 232 -18.92 2.50 5.72
CA THR A 232 -19.79 3.01 4.65
C THR A 232 -21.21 2.48 4.83
N ARG A 233 -21.37 1.19 5.13
CA ARG A 233 -22.69 0.59 5.40
C ARG A 233 -23.36 1.20 6.63
N ARG A 234 -22.62 1.42 7.71
CA ARG A 234 -23.12 2.08 8.93
C ARG A 234 -23.63 3.49 8.61
N LEU A 235 -22.82 4.31 7.95
CA LEU A 235 -23.16 5.69 7.57
C LEU A 235 -24.32 5.75 6.57
N LEU A 236 -24.37 4.81 5.63
CA LEU A 236 -25.48 4.68 4.70
C LEU A 236 -26.79 4.37 5.42
N ASN A 237 -26.80 3.38 6.34
CA ASN A 237 -27.99 3.05 7.12
C ASN A 237 -28.43 4.22 8.03
N GLU A 238 -27.47 4.94 8.61
CA GLU A 238 -27.73 6.17 9.36
C GLU A 238 -28.39 7.22 8.45
N GLY A 239 -27.83 7.47 7.26
CA GLY A 239 -28.39 8.38 6.26
C GLY A 239 -29.82 8.00 5.83
N LYS A 240 -30.07 6.71 5.55
CA LYS A 240 -31.40 6.19 5.23
C LYS A 240 -32.39 6.46 6.38
N SER A 241 -32.00 6.17 7.62
CA SER A 241 -32.84 6.41 8.80
C SER A 241 -33.16 7.90 8.98
N GLN A 242 -32.16 8.78 8.84
CA GLN A 242 -32.36 10.23 8.95
C GLN A 242 -33.29 10.76 7.86
N TYR A 243 -33.15 10.26 6.63
CA TYR A 243 -34.03 10.60 5.52
C TYR A 243 -35.47 10.17 5.78
N LEU A 244 -35.70 8.95 6.27
CA LEU A 244 -37.04 8.46 6.63
C LEU A 244 -37.69 9.26 7.78
N GLN A 245 -36.88 9.89 8.62
CA GLN A 245 -37.33 10.80 9.68
C GLN A 245 -37.53 12.25 9.20
N GLY A 246 -37.32 12.55 7.91
CA GLY A 246 -37.43 13.89 7.34
C GLY A 246 -36.25 14.83 7.69
N GLN A 247 -35.18 14.30 8.28
CA GLN A 247 -33.99 15.06 8.67
C GLN A 247 -32.99 15.11 7.50
N PHE A 248 -33.37 15.75 6.40
CA PHE A 248 -32.62 15.74 5.14
C PHE A 248 -31.19 16.30 5.27
N ASP A 249 -30.98 17.35 6.07
CA ASP A 249 -29.64 17.94 6.27
C ASP A 249 -28.67 16.95 6.93
N ARG A 250 -29.15 16.22 7.95
CA ARG A 250 -28.36 15.18 8.64
C ARG A 250 -28.14 13.96 7.75
N ALA A 251 -29.16 13.58 6.97
CA ALA A 251 -29.05 12.51 6.00
C ALA A 251 -27.98 12.80 4.94
N GLU A 252 -27.93 14.04 4.42
CA GLU A 252 -26.92 14.45 3.45
C GLU A 252 -25.52 14.35 4.03
N SER A 253 -25.31 14.90 5.25
CA SER A 253 -24.01 14.84 5.92
C SER A 253 -23.52 13.40 6.10
N ALA A 254 -24.38 12.49 6.57
CA ALA A 254 -24.03 11.07 6.75
C ALA A 254 -23.69 10.38 5.41
N LEU A 255 -24.45 10.64 4.35
CA LEU A 255 -24.21 10.06 3.02
C LEU A 255 -22.95 10.62 2.35
N LEU A 256 -22.65 11.91 2.52
CA LEU A 256 -21.39 12.51 2.05
C LEU A 256 -20.17 11.90 2.78
N GLN A 257 -20.29 11.65 4.08
CA GLN A 257 -19.27 10.92 4.83
C GLN A 257 -19.13 9.47 4.33
N ALA A 258 -20.23 8.77 4.06
CA ALA A 258 -20.22 7.42 3.50
C ALA A 258 -19.49 7.38 2.15
N ARG A 259 -19.75 8.36 1.28
CA ARG A 259 -19.09 8.54 -0.02
C ARG A 259 -17.58 8.76 0.14
N SER A 260 -17.19 9.67 1.03
CA SER A 260 -15.78 9.93 1.33
C SER A 260 -15.06 8.68 1.84
N ARG A 261 -15.70 7.94 2.76
CA ARG A 261 -15.16 6.70 3.32
C ARG A 261 -14.95 5.63 2.25
N TRP A 262 -15.94 5.42 1.39
CA TRP A 262 -15.87 4.45 0.29
C TRP A 262 -14.70 4.73 -0.66
N ASN A 263 -14.53 6.00 -1.03
CA ASN A 263 -13.49 6.47 -1.94
C ASN A 263 -12.06 6.28 -1.39
N THR A 264 -11.90 5.92 -0.12
CA THR A 264 -10.58 5.65 0.48
C THR A 264 -9.93 4.38 -0.08
N THR A 265 -10.73 3.39 -0.49
CA THR A 265 -10.23 2.09 -1.01
C THR A 265 -10.82 1.70 -2.36
N ASN A 266 -11.89 2.37 -2.80
CA ASN A 266 -12.60 2.06 -4.03
C ASN A 266 -12.57 3.26 -4.99
N ALA A 267 -12.26 3.00 -6.27
CA ALA A 267 -12.20 4.05 -7.29
C ALA A 267 -13.58 4.36 -7.91
N THR A 268 -14.49 3.39 -7.92
CA THR A 268 -15.85 3.55 -8.45
C THR A 268 -16.81 4.01 -7.37
N PRO A 269 -17.72 4.96 -7.62
CA PRO A 269 -18.71 5.40 -6.65
C PRO A 269 -19.59 4.26 -6.13
N GLU A 270 -20.03 4.37 -4.88
CA GLU A 270 -20.94 3.40 -4.27
C GLU A 270 -22.39 3.71 -4.70
N VAL A 271 -22.96 2.83 -5.53
CA VAL A 271 -24.26 3.00 -6.18
C VAL A 271 -25.39 3.29 -5.17
N GLU A 272 -25.39 2.63 -4.02
CA GLU A 272 -26.40 2.90 -2.99
C GLU A 272 -26.28 4.31 -2.43
N VAL A 273 -25.05 4.74 -2.11
CA VAL A 273 -24.81 6.06 -1.54
C VAL A 273 -25.24 7.15 -2.52
N GLU A 274 -24.87 7.03 -3.80
CA GLU A 274 -25.26 8.01 -4.82
C GLU A 274 -26.78 8.06 -5.04
N TYR A 275 -27.46 6.91 -5.03
CA TYR A 275 -28.92 6.86 -5.13
C TYR A 275 -29.59 7.63 -3.99
N TRP A 276 -29.22 7.36 -2.74
CA TRP A 276 -29.82 8.00 -1.58
C TRP A 276 -29.44 9.48 -1.47
N LEU A 277 -28.20 9.83 -1.84
CA LEU A 277 -27.74 11.21 -1.84
C LEU A 277 -28.56 12.06 -2.82
N LYS A 278 -28.85 11.53 -4.02
CA LYS A 278 -29.71 12.20 -5.01
C LYS A 278 -31.12 12.47 -4.48
N LEU A 279 -31.73 11.50 -3.80
CA LEU A 279 -33.05 11.66 -3.17
C LEU A 279 -33.05 12.76 -2.10
N VAL A 280 -32.04 12.73 -1.21
CA VAL A 280 -31.88 13.73 -0.15
C VAL A 280 -31.67 15.14 -0.74
N GLN A 281 -30.80 15.27 -1.74
CA GLN A 281 -30.52 16.56 -2.38
C GLN A 281 -31.75 17.13 -3.10
N THR A 282 -32.56 16.27 -3.70
CA THR A 282 -33.83 16.67 -4.31
C THR A 282 -34.82 17.12 -3.23
N ALA A 283 -34.90 16.41 -2.09
CA ALA A 283 -35.72 16.82 -0.94
C ALA A 283 -35.29 18.19 -0.38
N LEU A 284 -33.98 18.41 -0.23
CA LEU A 284 -33.41 19.67 0.25
C LEU A 284 -33.72 20.83 -0.70
N SER A 285 -33.59 20.61 -2.02
CA SER A 285 -33.93 21.62 -3.02
C SER A 285 -35.41 22.01 -3.00
N VAL A 286 -36.30 21.07 -2.69
CA VAL A 286 -37.74 21.36 -2.56
C VAL A 286 -38.03 22.07 -1.23
N LYS A 287 -37.30 21.73 -0.16
CA LYS A 287 -37.44 22.33 1.17
C LYS A 287 -36.88 23.75 1.26
N SER A 288 -35.79 24.07 0.56
CA SER A 288 -35.10 25.37 0.64
C SER A 288 -35.96 26.57 0.18
N GLY A 289 -37.06 26.33 -0.52
CA GLY A 289 -38.04 27.38 -0.86
C GLY A 289 -39.10 27.65 0.21
N ARG A 290 -39.24 26.76 1.20
CA ARG A 290 -40.30 26.80 2.23
C ARG A 290 -39.85 27.35 3.56
N ASP A 291 -38.59 27.10 3.93
CA ASP A 291 -37.97 27.55 5.18
C ASP A 291 -36.95 28.64 4.88
N ILE A 292 -36.81 29.63 5.78
CA ILE A 292 -35.76 30.63 5.69
C ILE A 292 -34.57 30.09 6.49
N PRO A 293 -33.44 29.74 5.86
CA PRO A 293 -32.30 29.21 6.60
C PRO A 293 -31.69 30.30 7.48
N ILE A 294 -31.21 29.92 8.68
CA ILE A 294 -30.58 30.85 9.65
C ILE A 294 -29.37 31.58 9.04
N THR A 295 -28.73 30.95 8.06
CA THR A 295 -27.58 31.47 7.31
C THR A 295 -27.97 32.43 6.18
N ALA A 296 -29.27 32.62 5.89
CA ALA A 296 -29.70 33.55 4.87
C ALA A 296 -29.39 35.00 5.31
N PRO A 297 -28.89 35.87 4.42
CA PRO A 297 -28.58 37.27 4.75
C PRO A 297 -29.77 38.05 5.32
N LEU A 298 -30.99 37.70 4.90
CA LEU A 298 -32.24 38.35 5.35
C LEU A 298 -32.91 37.61 6.52
N TYR A 299 -32.28 36.58 7.09
CA TYR A 299 -32.91 35.79 8.15
C TYR A 299 -33.31 36.62 9.39
N PRO A 300 -32.48 37.55 9.91
CA PRO A 300 -32.85 38.35 11.07
C PRO A 300 -34.11 39.19 10.84
N GLU A 301 -34.18 39.89 9.71
CA GLU A 301 -35.30 40.76 9.34
C GLU A 301 -36.58 39.96 9.13
N MET A 302 -36.49 38.83 8.40
CA MET A 302 -37.65 38.01 8.11
C MET A 302 -38.16 37.26 9.35
N SER A 303 -37.27 36.81 10.23
CA SER A 303 -37.64 36.20 11.51
C SER A 303 -38.38 37.17 12.42
N GLN A 304 -37.98 38.45 12.41
CA GLN A 304 -38.69 39.50 13.13
C GLN A 304 -40.09 39.74 12.56
N LEU A 305 -40.23 39.81 11.23
CA LEU A 305 -41.54 39.94 10.57
C LEU A 305 -42.46 38.76 10.88
N ILE A 306 -41.95 37.52 10.86
CA ILE A 306 -42.71 36.31 11.21
C ILE A 306 -43.18 36.40 12.67
N SER A 307 -42.30 36.80 13.58
CA SER A 307 -42.62 36.92 15.00
C SER A 307 -43.71 37.97 15.25
N LEU A 308 -43.63 39.14 14.59
CA LEU A 308 -44.66 40.17 14.66
C LEU A 308 -46.00 39.68 14.09
N ALA A 309 -45.99 39.01 12.93
CA ALA A 309 -47.19 38.44 12.34
C ALA A 309 -47.87 37.44 13.28
N LYS A 310 -47.09 36.56 13.93
CA LYS A 310 -47.58 35.60 14.93
C LYS A 310 -48.19 36.32 16.14
N GLY A 311 -47.53 37.36 16.66
CA GLY A 311 -48.07 38.17 17.77
C GLY A 311 -49.42 38.80 17.43
N TYR A 312 -49.54 39.45 16.27
CA TYR A 312 -50.83 40.01 15.83
C TYR A 312 -51.92 38.94 15.62
N TYR A 313 -51.56 37.77 15.11
CA TYR A 313 -52.49 36.64 14.99
C TYR A 313 -53.00 36.16 16.36
N GLU A 314 -52.10 35.97 17.33
CA GLU A 314 -52.45 35.51 18.68
C GLU A 314 -53.34 36.54 19.41
N GLU A 315 -53.02 37.83 19.29
CA GLU A 315 -53.85 38.92 19.81
C GLU A 315 -55.23 38.95 19.15
N GLY A 316 -55.29 38.82 17.81
CA GLY A 316 -56.54 38.76 17.06
C GLY A 316 -57.42 37.58 17.48
N ALA A 317 -56.82 36.40 17.64
CA ALA A 317 -57.52 35.20 18.13
C ALA A 317 -58.06 35.39 19.55
N ALA A 318 -57.28 36.01 20.45
CA ALA A 318 -57.70 36.30 21.81
C ALA A 318 -58.87 37.31 21.88
N LEU A 319 -58.86 38.35 21.03
CA LEU A 319 -59.95 39.31 20.91
C LEU A 319 -61.22 38.66 20.36
N LEU A 320 -61.08 37.79 19.37
CA LEU A 320 -62.20 37.02 18.81
C LEU A 320 -62.85 36.11 19.87
N ALA A 321 -62.04 35.46 20.70
CA ALA A 321 -62.52 34.65 21.83
C ALA A 321 -63.27 35.49 22.87
N LYS A 322 -62.90 36.77 23.04
CA LYS A 322 -63.60 37.76 23.88
C LYS A 322 -64.82 38.40 23.20
N ARG A 323 -65.20 37.93 21.99
CA ARG A 323 -66.28 38.46 21.15
C ARG A 323 -66.06 39.89 20.63
N ASP A 324 -64.84 40.42 20.72
CA ASP A 324 -64.48 41.69 20.07
C ASP A 324 -64.06 41.44 18.62
N ARG A 325 -65.07 41.41 17.74
CA ARG A 325 -64.86 41.11 16.32
C ARG A 325 -64.12 42.22 15.59
N VAL A 326 -64.35 43.48 15.95
CA VAL A 326 -63.73 44.62 15.27
C VAL A 326 -62.25 44.70 15.64
N GLY A 327 -61.92 44.56 16.93
CA GLY A 327 -60.54 44.49 17.39
C GLY A 327 -59.78 43.31 16.78
N ALA A 328 -60.41 42.13 16.71
CA ALA A 328 -59.81 40.94 16.10
C ALA A 328 -59.47 41.14 14.61
N LEU A 329 -60.39 41.72 13.84
CA LEU A 329 -60.18 41.99 12.41
C LEU A 329 -59.04 42.98 12.15
N ASN A 330 -58.91 44.02 12.99
CA ASN A 330 -57.80 44.96 12.88
C ASN A 330 -56.44 44.28 13.11
N GLN A 331 -56.36 43.39 14.11
CA GLN A 331 -55.13 42.63 14.37
C GLN A 331 -54.80 41.65 13.24
N PHE A 332 -55.81 40.97 12.69
CA PHE A 332 -55.62 40.10 11.53
C PHE A 332 -55.16 40.86 10.28
N LEU A 333 -55.59 42.12 10.07
CA LEU A 333 -55.08 42.96 8.99
C LEU A 333 -53.58 43.27 9.16
N LEU A 334 -53.14 43.61 10.38
CA LEU A 334 -51.73 43.84 10.68
C LEU A 334 -50.90 42.57 10.46
N ALA A 335 -51.41 41.41 10.91
CA ALA A 335 -50.77 40.12 10.64
C ALA A 335 -50.63 39.85 9.14
N ARG A 336 -51.70 40.07 8.35
CA ARG A 336 -51.67 39.91 6.88
C ARG A 336 -50.66 40.81 6.19
N GLN A 337 -50.50 42.06 6.65
CA GLN A 337 -49.51 42.97 6.09
C GLN A 337 -48.09 42.42 6.26
N LYS A 338 -47.76 41.93 7.47
CA LYS A 338 -46.44 41.31 7.73
C LYS A 338 -46.24 40.01 6.96
N ILE A 339 -47.29 39.20 6.83
CA ILE A 339 -47.28 38.00 5.97
C ILE A 339 -46.99 38.37 4.51
N ALA A 340 -47.60 39.43 3.98
CA ALA A 340 -47.39 39.88 2.61
C ALA A 340 -45.95 40.34 2.37
N ASP A 341 -45.36 41.09 3.33
CA ASP A 341 -43.96 41.50 3.30
C ASP A 341 -43.01 40.28 3.22
N ILE A 342 -43.30 39.23 3.98
CA ILE A 342 -42.52 37.97 3.95
C ILE A 342 -42.67 37.27 2.59
N LYS A 343 -43.91 37.13 2.10
CA LYS A 343 -44.24 36.43 0.85
C LYS A 343 -43.70 37.14 -0.40
N LEU A 344 -43.41 38.44 -0.34
CA LEU A 344 -42.77 39.18 -1.43
C LEU A 344 -41.38 38.60 -1.76
N ILE A 345 -40.66 38.16 -0.73
CA ILE A 345 -39.29 37.64 -0.86
C ILE A 345 -39.27 36.11 -0.83
N PHE A 346 -40.12 35.48 -0.01
CA PHE A 346 -40.26 34.02 0.08
C PHE A 346 -41.72 33.59 -0.18
N PRO A 347 -42.16 33.51 -1.45
CA PRO A 347 -43.56 33.25 -1.81
C PRO A 347 -44.13 31.92 -1.30
N LEU A 348 -43.26 30.93 -1.08
CA LEU A 348 -43.59 29.58 -0.61
C LEU A 348 -43.30 29.39 0.89
N ASN A 349 -43.02 30.46 1.64
CA ASN A 349 -42.72 30.35 3.07
C ASN A 349 -43.86 29.70 3.84
N GLN A 350 -43.55 28.60 4.53
CA GLN A 350 -44.55 27.78 5.22
C GLN A 350 -45.20 28.54 6.38
N ASP A 351 -44.41 29.19 7.24
CA ASP A 351 -44.93 29.90 8.41
C ASP A 351 -45.90 31.01 8.01
N ALA A 352 -45.55 31.81 6.99
CA ALA A 352 -46.40 32.89 6.49
C ALA A 352 -47.72 32.37 5.88
N ARG A 353 -47.65 31.31 5.05
CA ARG A 353 -48.83 30.72 4.39
C ARG A 353 -49.76 30.00 5.37
N VAL A 354 -49.21 29.24 6.32
CA VAL A 354 -50.00 28.60 7.37
C VAL A 354 -50.68 29.64 8.25
N LEU A 355 -49.99 30.72 8.62
CA LEU A 355 -50.57 31.79 9.43
C LEU A 355 -51.71 32.51 8.68
N GLU A 356 -51.56 32.76 7.39
CA GLU A 356 -52.61 33.33 6.53
C GLU A 356 -53.86 32.44 6.49
N LEU A 357 -53.69 31.13 6.26
CA LEU A 357 -54.79 30.17 6.25
C LEU A 357 -55.48 30.07 7.62
N ARG A 358 -54.75 30.17 8.72
CA ARG A 358 -55.34 30.22 10.08
C ARG A 358 -56.16 31.49 10.30
N ILE A 359 -55.71 32.63 9.78
CA ILE A 359 -56.48 33.88 9.83
C ILE A 359 -57.79 33.73 9.04
N ASP A 360 -57.74 33.17 7.84
CA ASP A 360 -58.93 32.91 7.02
C ASP A 360 -59.93 32.01 7.77
N GLN A 361 -59.45 30.92 8.36
CA GLN A 361 -60.27 29.97 9.14
C GLN A 361 -60.99 30.63 10.31
N LEU A 362 -60.31 31.54 11.04
CA LEU A 362 -60.90 32.25 12.18
C LEU A 362 -61.84 33.38 11.77
N THR A 363 -61.63 33.97 10.60
CA THR A 363 -62.40 35.12 10.12
C THR A 363 -63.75 34.69 9.53
N ASP A 364 -63.74 33.63 8.70
CA ASP A 364 -64.92 33.05 8.06
C ASP A 364 -64.69 31.56 7.78
N ALA A 365 -65.17 30.71 8.68
CA ALA A 365 -64.99 29.26 8.60
C ALA A 365 -65.66 28.63 7.36
N ASP A 366 -66.81 29.14 6.92
CA ASP A 366 -67.55 28.58 5.79
C ASP A 366 -66.92 28.96 4.45
N ALA A 367 -66.44 30.21 4.33
CA ALA A 367 -65.62 30.61 3.19
C ALA A 367 -64.31 29.83 3.14
N PHE A 368 -63.64 29.67 4.29
CA PHE A 368 -62.40 28.90 4.41
C PHE A 368 -62.58 27.45 3.97
N ASN A 369 -63.61 26.74 4.45
CA ASN A 369 -63.85 25.34 4.07
C ASN A 369 -64.03 25.16 2.56
N ARG A 370 -64.71 26.10 1.89
CA ARG A 370 -64.85 26.10 0.41
C ARG A 370 -63.53 26.40 -0.29
N GLN A 371 -62.74 27.33 0.22
CA GLN A 371 -61.41 27.64 -0.31
C GLN A 371 -60.44 26.47 -0.14
N PHE A 372 -60.43 25.83 1.04
CA PHE A 372 -59.61 24.66 1.33
C PHE A 372 -59.87 23.54 0.32
N ALA A 373 -61.14 23.20 0.09
CA ALA A 373 -61.51 22.17 -0.90
C ALA A 373 -61.07 22.53 -2.32
N ARG A 374 -61.20 23.80 -2.74
CA ARG A 374 -60.71 24.28 -4.04
C ARG A 374 -59.19 24.15 -4.17
N MET A 375 -58.43 24.55 -3.15
CA MET A 375 -56.97 24.44 -3.16
C MET A 375 -56.50 22.99 -3.26
N VAL A 376 -57.18 22.05 -2.59
CA VAL A 376 -56.88 20.61 -2.73
C VAL A 376 -57.11 20.14 -4.17
N GLU A 377 -58.21 20.54 -4.82
CA GLU A 377 -58.51 20.13 -6.20
C GLU A 377 -57.61 20.82 -7.24
N GLU A 378 -57.22 22.07 -7.01
CA GLU A 378 -56.20 22.75 -7.83
C GLU A 378 -54.85 22.05 -7.73
N ALA A 379 -54.41 21.69 -6.52
CA ALA A 379 -53.18 20.92 -6.33
C ALA A 379 -53.27 19.53 -6.97
N ARG A 380 -54.41 18.83 -6.84
CA ARG A 380 -54.65 17.55 -7.54
C ARG A 380 -54.52 17.71 -9.05
N THR A 381 -55.10 18.76 -9.63
CA THR A 381 -55.05 19.02 -11.07
C THR A 381 -53.61 19.25 -11.54
N LYS A 382 -52.84 20.09 -10.81
CA LYS A 382 -51.42 20.34 -11.07
C LYS A 382 -50.58 19.06 -10.98
N ILE A 383 -50.80 18.25 -9.94
CA ILE A 383 -50.12 16.95 -9.77
C ILE A 383 -50.43 16.02 -10.94
N ASN A 384 -51.70 15.89 -11.34
CA ASN A 384 -52.10 15.04 -12.45
C ASN A 384 -51.51 15.49 -13.79
N ALA A 385 -51.50 16.81 -14.05
CA ALA A 385 -50.93 17.42 -15.25
C ALA A 385 -49.39 17.46 -15.26
N ASN A 386 -48.74 17.12 -14.15
CA ASN A 386 -47.29 17.17 -13.98
C ASN A 386 -46.70 18.58 -14.15
N SER A 387 -47.47 19.60 -13.75
CA SER A 387 -47.14 21.03 -13.87
C SER A 387 -47.09 21.69 -12.48
N ASP A 388 -46.17 22.62 -12.25
CA ASP A 388 -46.04 23.37 -10.98
C ASP A 388 -46.02 22.50 -9.72
N LEU A 389 -45.38 21.33 -9.81
CA LEU A 389 -45.37 20.32 -8.75
C LEU A 389 -44.86 20.86 -7.42
N THR A 390 -43.83 21.72 -7.44
CA THR A 390 -43.27 22.33 -6.23
C THR A 390 -44.29 23.20 -5.50
N THR A 391 -45.05 24.00 -6.25
CA THR A 391 -46.12 24.84 -5.70
C THR A 391 -47.29 24.00 -5.21
N ALA A 392 -47.71 22.99 -5.98
CA ALA A 392 -48.79 22.08 -5.60
C ALA A 392 -48.46 21.31 -4.32
N TYR A 393 -47.24 20.77 -4.21
CA TYR A 393 -46.74 20.19 -2.97
C TYR A 393 -46.66 21.23 -1.86
N SER A 394 -46.27 22.47 -2.21
CA SER A 394 -46.18 23.55 -1.24
C SER A 394 -47.52 23.76 -0.53
N ASP A 395 -48.54 24.01 -1.35
CA ASP A 395 -49.93 24.22 -0.96
C ASP A 395 -50.46 23.05 -0.12
N LEU A 396 -50.25 21.80 -0.56
CA LEU A 396 -50.77 20.63 0.15
C LEU A 396 -50.19 20.47 1.56
N LYS A 397 -48.90 20.74 1.76
CA LYS A 397 -48.27 20.70 3.10
C LYS A 397 -48.74 21.85 3.99
N ASP A 398 -49.01 23.02 3.42
CA ASP A 398 -49.58 24.14 4.18
C ASP A 398 -51.00 23.79 4.65
N LEU A 399 -51.80 23.17 3.78
CA LEU A 399 -53.12 22.63 4.10
C LEU A 399 -53.06 21.49 5.14
N GLU A 400 -52.04 20.62 5.08
CA GLU A 400 -51.79 19.57 6.06
C GLU A 400 -51.52 20.15 7.45
N ALA A 401 -50.78 21.26 7.56
CA ALA A 401 -50.52 21.93 8.82
C ALA A 401 -51.78 22.53 9.48
N ILE A 402 -52.85 22.75 8.70
CA ILE A 402 -54.15 23.21 9.21
C ILE A 402 -55.06 22.04 9.57
N ASN A 403 -55.23 21.09 8.64
CA ASN A 403 -56.09 19.92 8.85
C ASN A 403 -55.42 18.62 8.34
N PRO A 404 -54.62 17.96 9.20
CA PRO A 404 -53.92 16.72 8.84
C PRO A 404 -54.87 15.55 8.52
N ARG A 405 -56.13 15.62 8.97
CA ARG A 405 -57.12 14.52 8.84
C ARG A 405 -58.05 14.69 7.64
N TYR A 406 -57.80 15.67 6.77
CA TYR A 406 -58.61 15.86 5.56
C TYR A 406 -58.51 14.64 4.64
N ALA A 407 -59.66 14.11 4.20
CA ALA A 407 -59.73 12.87 3.44
C ALA A 407 -58.97 13.01 2.10
N GLY A 408 -58.07 12.06 1.82
CA GLY A 408 -57.28 12.02 0.59
C GLY A 408 -56.11 13.02 0.50
N LEU A 409 -55.97 13.95 1.45
CA LEU A 409 -54.87 14.92 1.47
C LEU A 409 -53.50 14.23 1.57
N ARG A 410 -53.36 13.29 2.50
CA ARG A 410 -52.12 12.53 2.67
C ARG A 410 -51.72 11.78 1.39
N ALA A 411 -52.67 11.08 0.76
CA ALA A 411 -52.39 10.36 -0.49
C ALA A 411 -51.94 11.29 -1.63
N LEU A 412 -52.51 12.51 -1.71
CA LEU A 412 -52.09 13.53 -2.67
C LEU A 412 -50.68 14.05 -2.41
N ILE A 413 -50.33 14.29 -1.14
CA ILE A 413 -48.98 14.69 -0.73
C ILE A 413 -47.99 13.60 -1.14
N GLU A 414 -48.28 12.34 -0.81
CA GLU A 414 -47.41 11.21 -1.19
C GLU A 414 -47.21 11.13 -2.70
N GLN A 415 -48.29 11.31 -3.48
CA GLN A 415 -48.22 11.34 -4.95
C GLN A 415 -47.35 12.49 -5.47
N ALA A 416 -47.45 13.68 -4.87
CA ALA A 416 -46.62 14.83 -5.21
C ALA A 416 -45.14 14.58 -4.88
N GLU A 417 -44.84 14.03 -3.71
CA GLU A 417 -43.48 13.68 -3.28
C GLU A 417 -42.81 12.67 -4.22
N ILE A 418 -43.57 11.66 -4.68
CA ILE A 418 -43.11 10.67 -5.65
C ILE A 418 -42.80 11.35 -6.99
N LYS A 419 -43.71 12.20 -7.50
CA LYS A 419 -43.51 12.92 -8.78
C LYS A 419 -42.37 13.94 -8.73
N LEU A 420 -42.15 14.56 -7.57
CA LEU A 420 -41.01 15.46 -7.32
C LEU A 420 -39.70 14.70 -7.11
N GLY A 421 -39.73 13.37 -7.03
CA GLY A 421 -38.54 12.54 -7.06
C GLY A 421 -37.77 12.48 -5.73
N PHE A 422 -38.37 12.91 -4.62
CA PHE A 422 -37.75 12.83 -3.30
C PHE A 422 -38.50 11.91 -2.34
N ARG A 423 -39.43 11.08 -2.82
CA ARG A 423 -39.95 9.89 -2.15
C ARG A 423 -39.85 8.70 -3.08
N GLN A 424 -39.51 7.53 -2.54
CA GLN A 424 -39.44 6.32 -3.33
C GLN A 424 -40.82 5.99 -3.93
N PRO A 425 -40.90 5.70 -5.25
CA PRO A 425 -42.15 5.22 -5.84
C PRO A 425 -42.54 3.87 -5.20
N PRO A 426 -43.84 3.52 -5.22
CA PRO A 426 -44.29 2.20 -4.82
C PRO A 426 -43.48 1.12 -5.56
N PRO A 427 -43.03 0.07 -4.87
CA PRO A 427 -42.21 -0.97 -5.50
C PRO A 427 -42.95 -1.60 -6.69
N ASP A 428 -42.37 -1.57 -7.89
CA ASP A 428 -42.90 -2.30 -9.04
C ASP A 428 -42.70 -3.81 -8.82
N PRO A 429 -43.76 -4.64 -8.77
CA PRO A 429 -43.63 -6.08 -8.60
C PRO A 429 -42.70 -6.74 -9.62
N ARG A 430 -42.63 -6.22 -10.86
CA ARG A 430 -41.70 -6.72 -11.88
C ARG A 430 -40.25 -6.37 -11.56
N ALA A 431 -39.99 -5.15 -11.10
CA ALA A 431 -38.66 -4.73 -10.66
C ALA A 431 -38.18 -5.53 -9.44
N ILE A 432 -39.07 -5.80 -8.47
CA ILE A 432 -38.77 -6.67 -7.32
C ILE A 432 -38.43 -8.09 -7.77
N ALA A 433 -39.25 -8.67 -8.65
CA ALA A 433 -38.99 -10.02 -9.18
C ALA A 433 -37.63 -10.09 -9.88
N ARG A 434 -37.32 -9.09 -10.73
CA ARG A 434 -36.04 -9.00 -11.43
C ARG A 434 -34.86 -8.81 -10.47
N SER A 435 -35.01 -7.95 -9.45
CA SER A 435 -34.01 -7.77 -8.39
C SER A 435 -33.69 -9.11 -7.70
N ARG A 436 -34.71 -9.90 -7.34
CA ARG A 436 -34.53 -11.23 -6.73
C ARG A 436 -33.83 -12.23 -7.67
N GLU A 437 -34.15 -12.23 -8.96
CA GLU A 437 -33.46 -13.06 -9.96
C GLU A 437 -31.97 -12.74 -10.05
N LEU A 438 -31.63 -11.45 -10.09
CA LEU A 438 -30.25 -10.97 -10.15
C LEU A 438 -29.48 -11.36 -8.88
N VAL A 439 -30.09 -11.20 -7.70
CA VAL A 439 -29.51 -11.68 -6.44
C VAL A 439 -29.27 -13.19 -6.47
N ALA A 440 -30.23 -13.99 -6.94
CA ALA A 440 -30.07 -15.43 -7.04
C ALA A 440 -28.95 -15.83 -8.03
N ALA A 441 -28.80 -15.10 -9.15
CA ALA A 441 -27.72 -15.32 -10.10
C ALA A 441 -26.35 -14.99 -9.49
N ALA A 442 -26.24 -13.85 -8.81
CA ALA A 442 -25.02 -13.44 -8.10
C ALA A 442 -24.67 -14.41 -6.96
N GLN A 443 -25.67 -14.91 -6.22
CA GLN A 443 -25.49 -15.89 -5.16
C GLN A 443 -24.90 -17.20 -5.70
N ARG A 444 -25.37 -17.70 -6.86
CA ARG A 444 -24.77 -18.89 -7.49
C ARG A 444 -23.30 -18.69 -7.86
N ILE A 445 -22.92 -17.49 -8.31
CA ILE A 445 -21.52 -17.15 -8.59
C ILE A 445 -20.72 -17.18 -7.28
N PHE A 446 -21.24 -16.55 -6.23
CA PHE A 446 -20.62 -16.54 -4.91
C PHE A 446 -20.42 -17.96 -4.35
N ASP A 447 -21.46 -18.80 -4.40
CA ASP A 447 -21.45 -20.17 -3.88
C ASP A 447 -20.50 -21.09 -4.67
N SER A 448 -20.25 -20.78 -5.96
CA SER A 448 -19.29 -21.52 -6.78
C SER A 448 -17.83 -21.28 -6.37
N GLY A 449 -17.55 -20.22 -5.60
CA GLY A 449 -16.19 -19.84 -5.18
C GLY A 449 -15.32 -19.24 -6.30
N ASP A 450 -15.85 -19.04 -7.51
CA ASP A 450 -15.11 -18.48 -8.64
C ASP A 450 -14.94 -16.96 -8.51
N THR A 451 -13.83 -16.56 -7.87
CA THR A 451 -13.49 -15.15 -7.63
C THR A 451 -13.29 -14.35 -8.92
N SER A 452 -12.98 -14.99 -10.05
CA SER A 452 -12.84 -14.31 -11.33
C SER A 452 -14.16 -13.72 -11.85
N ARG A 453 -15.29 -14.30 -11.42
CA ARG A 453 -16.64 -13.88 -11.80
C ARG A 453 -17.28 -12.93 -10.78
N PHE A 454 -16.59 -12.62 -9.68
CA PHE A 454 -17.12 -11.72 -8.66
C PHE A 454 -17.38 -10.28 -9.16
N PRO A 455 -16.60 -9.70 -10.10
CA PRO A 455 -16.96 -8.42 -10.71
C PRO A 455 -18.32 -8.45 -11.41
N LEU A 456 -18.64 -9.54 -12.12
CA LEU A 456 -19.96 -9.72 -12.75
C LEU A 456 -21.07 -9.82 -11.71
N ALA A 457 -20.85 -10.62 -10.66
CA ALA A 457 -21.81 -10.74 -9.55
C ALA A 457 -22.04 -9.39 -8.86
N ARG A 458 -21.00 -8.57 -8.69
CA ARG A 458 -21.12 -7.22 -8.14
C ARG A 458 -22.01 -6.33 -9.01
N THR A 459 -21.80 -6.30 -10.32
CA THR A 459 -22.64 -5.53 -11.25
C THR A 459 -24.10 -5.99 -11.23
N GLN A 460 -24.35 -7.30 -11.16
CA GLN A 460 -25.71 -7.83 -11.02
C GLN A 460 -26.40 -7.35 -9.73
N LEU A 461 -25.64 -7.25 -8.63
CA LEU A 461 -26.16 -6.78 -7.35
C LEU A 461 -26.38 -5.26 -7.33
N GLU A 462 -25.50 -4.49 -7.97
CA GLU A 462 -25.69 -3.05 -8.18
C GLU A 462 -26.98 -2.78 -8.97
N GLU A 463 -27.24 -3.54 -10.05
CA GLU A 463 -28.50 -3.47 -10.80
C GLU A 463 -29.71 -3.88 -9.94
N ALA A 464 -29.59 -4.96 -9.17
CA ALA A 464 -30.64 -5.42 -8.27
C ALA A 464 -31.02 -4.37 -7.21
N ILE A 465 -30.03 -3.64 -6.69
CA ILE A 465 -30.20 -2.55 -5.73
C ILE A 465 -30.88 -1.33 -6.37
N LEU A 466 -30.54 -1.00 -7.61
CA LEU A 466 -31.20 0.10 -8.32
C LEU A 466 -32.69 -0.21 -8.59
N LEU A 467 -33.01 -1.47 -8.86
CA LEU A 467 -34.39 -1.94 -9.05
C LEU A 467 -35.18 -2.03 -7.74
N ASP A 468 -34.53 -2.42 -6.63
CA ASP A 468 -35.11 -2.47 -5.29
C ASP A 468 -34.10 -1.94 -4.25
N PRO A 469 -34.12 -0.61 -3.97
CA PRO A 469 -33.18 0.04 -3.04
C PRO A 469 -33.29 -0.43 -1.58
N ASN A 470 -34.34 -1.20 -1.25
CA ASN A 470 -34.58 -1.76 0.07
C ASN A 470 -34.25 -3.26 0.15
N ASN A 471 -33.70 -3.84 -0.92
CA ASN A 471 -33.29 -5.24 -0.96
C ASN A 471 -32.02 -5.48 -0.12
N GLU A 472 -32.19 -5.75 1.17
CA GLU A 472 -31.08 -6.01 2.09
C GLU A 472 -30.23 -7.21 1.69
N SER A 473 -30.82 -8.23 1.05
CA SER A 473 -30.08 -9.42 0.62
C SER A 473 -29.06 -9.08 -0.47
N ALA A 474 -29.41 -8.20 -1.39
CA ALA A 474 -28.52 -7.70 -2.43
C ALA A 474 -27.36 -6.91 -1.82
N SER A 475 -27.67 -5.97 -0.92
CA SER A 475 -26.68 -5.16 -0.21
C SER A 475 -25.68 -6.02 0.59
N ARG A 476 -26.17 -6.98 1.39
CA ARG A 476 -25.30 -7.85 2.20
C ARG A 476 -24.40 -8.73 1.34
N LEU A 477 -24.91 -9.27 0.23
CA LEU A 477 -24.11 -10.10 -0.67
C LEU A 477 -23.06 -9.25 -1.40
N LYS A 478 -23.40 -8.02 -1.81
CA LYS A 478 -22.47 -7.09 -2.44
C LYS A 478 -21.32 -6.75 -1.50
N ASP A 479 -21.62 -6.42 -0.25
CA ASP A 479 -20.61 -6.10 0.76
C ASP A 479 -19.65 -7.29 0.99
N ARG A 480 -20.19 -8.52 1.08
CA ARG A 480 -19.38 -9.75 1.19
C ARG A 480 -18.48 -9.95 -0.02
N ILE A 481 -18.99 -9.75 -1.22
CA ILE A 481 -18.21 -9.87 -2.46
C ILE A 481 -17.11 -8.79 -2.48
N ALA A 482 -17.44 -7.54 -2.12
CA ALA A 482 -16.48 -6.45 -2.07
C ALA A 482 -15.35 -6.71 -1.05
N THR A 483 -15.67 -7.34 0.09
CA THR A 483 -14.68 -7.81 1.06
C THR A 483 -13.73 -8.85 0.46
N ILE A 484 -14.21 -9.80 -0.34
CA ILE A 484 -13.39 -10.89 -0.91
C ILE A 484 -12.55 -10.43 -2.10
N ILE A 485 -13.12 -9.61 -3.00
CA ILE A 485 -12.35 -9.04 -4.13
C ILE A 485 -11.20 -8.17 -3.58
N GLY A 486 -11.40 -7.53 -2.44
CA GLY A 486 -10.43 -6.62 -1.83
C GLY A 486 -10.29 -5.31 -2.61
N GLY A 487 -9.58 -4.34 -2.03
CA GLY A 487 -9.16 -3.15 -2.78
C GLY A 487 -8.17 -3.52 -3.88
N THR A 488 -8.27 -2.89 -5.06
CA THR A 488 -7.41 -3.20 -6.22
C THR A 488 -5.99 -2.63 -6.13
N GLN A 489 -5.62 -1.98 -5.02
CA GLN A 489 -4.33 -1.32 -4.86
C GLN A 489 -3.28 -2.30 -4.35
N THR A 490 -2.22 -2.55 -5.12
CA THR A 490 -1.00 -3.18 -4.62
C THR A 490 -0.17 -2.10 -3.91
N ILE A 491 0.26 -2.34 -2.67
CA ILE A 491 0.98 -1.34 -1.86
C ILE A 491 2.48 -1.62 -1.69
N VAL A 492 2.97 -2.78 -2.13
CA VAL A 492 4.38 -3.19 -1.98
C VAL A 492 4.91 -3.80 -3.28
N LEU A 493 6.15 -3.48 -3.61
CA LEU A 493 6.91 -4.13 -4.69
C LEU A 493 7.67 -5.35 -4.14
N SER A 494 7.95 -6.35 -4.99
CA SER A 494 8.93 -7.40 -4.68
C SER A 494 10.34 -6.83 -4.57
N ALA A 495 11.29 -7.58 -4.01
CA ALA A 495 12.68 -7.15 -3.88
C ALA A 495 13.31 -6.77 -5.23
N ALA A 496 13.07 -7.57 -6.28
CA ALA A 496 13.57 -7.29 -7.63
C ALA A 496 12.90 -6.05 -8.26
N ALA A 497 11.58 -5.90 -8.07
CA ALA A 497 10.85 -4.73 -8.53
C ALA A 497 11.29 -3.45 -7.81
N GLU A 498 11.54 -3.52 -6.51
CA GLU A 498 12.03 -2.41 -5.70
C GLU A 498 13.48 -2.03 -6.08
N ALA A 499 14.32 -3.01 -6.42
CA ALA A 499 15.67 -2.75 -6.93
C ALA A 499 15.63 -1.96 -8.25
N LEU A 500 14.80 -2.39 -9.21
CA LEU A 500 14.59 -1.66 -10.47
C LEU A 500 14.00 -0.26 -10.25
N TYR A 501 13.08 -0.12 -9.29
CA TYR A 501 12.55 1.18 -8.89
C TYR A 501 13.64 2.10 -8.32
N ASN A 502 14.49 1.58 -7.44
CA ASN A 502 15.61 2.35 -6.86
C ASN A 502 16.66 2.74 -7.91
N GLU A 503 16.93 1.87 -8.89
CA GLU A 503 17.75 2.21 -10.06
C GLU A 503 17.13 3.37 -10.86
N ALA A 504 15.82 3.34 -11.09
CA ALA A 504 15.09 4.39 -11.78
C ALA A 504 15.13 5.72 -11.00
N VAL A 505 14.91 5.69 -9.68
CA VAL A 505 15.02 6.87 -8.80
C VAL A 505 16.44 7.43 -8.80
N SER A 506 17.46 6.58 -8.75
CA SER A 506 18.86 7.00 -8.81
C SER A 506 19.17 7.69 -10.14
N ALA A 507 18.75 7.12 -11.27
CA ALA A 507 18.89 7.75 -12.59
C ALA A 507 18.17 9.11 -12.65
N PHE A 508 16.92 9.17 -12.16
CA PHE A 508 16.15 10.42 -12.09
C PHE A 508 16.87 11.48 -11.26
N SER A 509 17.41 11.13 -10.10
CA SER A 509 18.15 12.05 -9.21
C SER A 509 19.44 12.59 -9.85
N ARG A 510 20.02 11.86 -10.81
CA ARG A 510 21.19 12.28 -11.59
C ARG A 510 20.83 13.03 -12.87
N ALA A 511 19.55 13.40 -13.04
CA ALA A 511 18.98 14.00 -14.25
C ALA A 511 19.13 13.13 -15.52
N ASP A 512 19.34 11.82 -15.37
CA ASP A 512 19.33 10.85 -16.46
C ASP A 512 17.91 10.29 -16.64
N TYR A 513 17.04 11.13 -17.22
CA TYR A 513 15.61 10.84 -17.36
C TYR A 513 15.33 9.71 -18.36
N ILE A 514 16.19 9.52 -19.36
CA ILE A 514 16.06 8.43 -20.35
C ILE A 514 16.28 7.09 -19.66
N THR A 515 17.37 6.95 -18.90
CA THR A 515 17.63 5.73 -18.13
C THR A 515 16.56 5.49 -17.08
N ALA A 516 16.11 6.55 -16.38
CA ALA A 516 15.03 6.45 -15.41
C ALA A 516 13.72 5.91 -16.04
N ARG A 517 13.32 6.46 -17.19
CA ARG A 517 12.13 6.01 -17.94
C ARG A 517 12.28 4.58 -18.45
N ALA A 518 13.45 4.21 -18.96
CA ALA A 518 13.72 2.84 -19.42
C ALA A 518 13.62 1.81 -18.28
N ARG A 519 14.17 2.13 -17.09
CA ARG A 519 14.08 1.27 -15.90
C ARG A 519 12.65 1.16 -15.38
N LEU A 520 11.88 2.26 -15.39
CA LEU A 520 10.47 2.26 -15.00
C LEU A 520 9.58 1.45 -15.98
N ALA A 521 9.87 1.52 -17.28
CA ALA A 521 9.21 0.71 -18.29
C ALA A 521 9.51 -0.79 -18.11
N ARG A 522 10.77 -1.15 -17.83
CA ARG A 522 11.17 -2.53 -17.51
C ARG A 522 10.48 -3.04 -16.25
N LEU A 523 10.37 -2.21 -15.21
CA LEU A 523 9.62 -2.50 -13.99
C LEU A 523 8.16 -2.84 -14.31
N SER A 524 7.49 -1.98 -15.08
CA SER A 524 6.07 -2.17 -15.43
C SER A 524 5.83 -3.40 -16.32
N ALA A 525 6.76 -3.70 -17.24
CA ALA A 525 6.69 -4.87 -18.11
C ALA A 525 6.95 -6.19 -17.35
N SER A 526 7.92 -6.19 -16.42
CA SER A 526 8.33 -7.40 -15.68
C SER A 526 7.42 -7.67 -14.47
N PHE A 527 6.79 -6.63 -13.93
CA PHE A 527 5.96 -6.70 -12.73
C PHE A 527 4.66 -5.93 -12.98
N ALA A 528 3.65 -6.60 -13.56
CA ALA A 528 2.37 -5.97 -13.92
C ALA A 528 1.65 -5.26 -12.75
N GLN A 529 1.92 -5.67 -11.50
CA GLN A 529 1.35 -5.03 -10.30
C GLN A 529 2.09 -3.75 -9.88
N ALA A 530 3.31 -3.51 -10.37
CA ALA A 530 4.12 -2.35 -9.98
C ALA A 530 3.47 -1.02 -10.38
N GLY A 531 2.77 -0.98 -11.52
CA GLY A 531 2.02 0.19 -11.98
C GLY A 531 0.81 0.57 -11.12
N ARG A 532 0.52 -0.19 -10.05
CA ARG A 532 -0.54 0.12 -9.08
C ARG A 532 0.01 0.63 -7.74
N VAL A 533 1.33 0.68 -7.58
CA VAL A 533 1.98 1.13 -6.36
C VAL A 533 2.19 2.65 -6.43
N GLN A 534 1.75 3.38 -5.40
CA GLN A 534 1.73 4.85 -5.40
C GLN A 534 3.09 5.49 -5.76
N LYS A 535 4.18 5.01 -5.16
CA LYS A 535 5.52 5.56 -5.43
C LYS A 535 5.98 5.39 -6.88
N VAL A 536 5.51 4.34 -7.56
CA VAL A 536 5.77 4.11 -9.00
C VAL A 536 4.98 5.12 -9.84
N LEU A 537 3.70 5.32 -9.50
CA LEU A 537 2.83 6.32 -10.14
C LEU A 537 3.38 7.75 -9.94
N ASP A 538 3.88 8.07 -8.75
CA ASP A 538 4.46 9.39 -8.47
C ASP A 538 5.72 9.66 -9.30
N LEU A 539 6.60 8.65 -9.45
CA LEU A 539 7.79 8.76 -10.30
C LEU A 539 7.41 8.87 -11.78
N ASP A 540 6.41 8.09 -12.22
CA ASP A 540 5.86 8.14 -13.58
C ASP A 540 5.30 9.53 -13.92
N ALA A 541 4.51 10.10 -13.01
CA ALA A 541 3.97 11.45 -13.16
C ALA A 541 5.07 12.52 -13.19
N ARG A 542 6.12 12.39 -12.36
CA ARG A 542 7.26 13.31 -12.35
C ARG A 542 8.06 13.26 -13.65
N LEU A 543 8.32 12.06 -14.18
CA LEU A 543 8.98 11.87 -15.48
C LEU A 543 8.14 12.49 -16.62
N SER A 544 6.84 12.21 -16.61
CA SER A 544 5.91 12.76 -17.60
C SER A 544 5.86 14.29 -17.55
N ALA A 545 5.92 14.89 -16.35
CA ALA A 545 5.95 16.35 -16.18
C ALA A 545 7.23 17.00 -16.75
N VAL A 546 8.35 16.27 -16.80
CA VAL A 546 9.60 16.74 -17.45
C VAL A 546 9.72 16.28 -18.92
N GLY A 547 8.67 15.69 -19.49
CA GLY A 547 8.58 15.35 -20.91
C GLY A 547 9.22 14.02 -21.32
N TYR A 548 9.48 13.12 -20.38
CA TYR A 548 10.03 11.79 -20.62
C TYR A 548 9.00 10.73 -20.36
#